data_AF-A0A3B9LSK1-F1
#
_entry.id   AF-A0A3B9LSK1-F1
#
_cell.length_a   1.000
_cell.length_b   1.000
_cell.length_c   1.000
_cell.angle_alpha   90.00
_cell.angle_beta   90.00
_cell.angle_gamma   90.00
#
_symmetry.space_group_name_H-M   'P 1'
#
loop_
_entity.id
_entity.type
_entity.pdbx_description
1 polymer ?
#
loop_
_entity_poly.entity_id
_entity_poly.type
_entity_poly.pdbx_seq_one_letter_code
_entity_poly.pdbx_strand_id
1 'polypeptide(L)'
;MDYTFEQLKHKTVAELREIAKGNEHEALQGYTQLNKEHLLVALSKALGIKHEHHEVVGVDKASIKVRIREMKKKRDEALAAHDSAQLKTVRRTIHRLKRQIHKATV
;
A
#
# COMPACT_ATOMS: atom_id res chain seq x y z
N MET A 1 -9.19 -28.62 3.13
CA MET A 1 -9.19 -27.85 1.87
C MET A 1 -8.25 -26.69 2.08
N ASP A 2 -7.15 -26.64 1.34
CA ASP A 2 -6.14 -25.60 1.49
C ASP A 2 -6.61 -24.33 0.80
N TYR A 3 -7.36 -23.50 1.52
CA TYR A 3 -7.73 -22.18 1.04
C TYR A 3 -6.48 -21.32 0.92
N THR A 4 -6.33 -20.56 -0.18
CA THR A 4 -5.30 -19.53 -0.28
C THR A 4 -5.84 -18.18 0.19
N PHE A 5 -4.96 -17.28 0.61
CA PHE A 5 -5.36 -15.95 1.09
C PHE A 5 -6.12 -15.15 0.01
N GLU A 6 -5.70 -15.25 -1.25
CA GLU A 6 -6.38 -14.61 -2.38
C GLU A 6 -7.82 -15.13 -2.57
N GLN A 7 -8.02 -16.44 -2.48
CA GLN A 7 -9.35 -17.05 -2.59
C GLN A 7 -10.28 -16.56 -1.49
N LEU A 8 -9.79 -16.38 -0.25
CA LEU A 8 -10.57 -15.82 0.84
C LEU A 8 -10.88 -14.33 0.57
N LYS A 9 -9.91 -13.54 0.10
CA LYS A 9 -10.09 -12.10 -0.19
C LYS A 9 -11.22 -11.84 -1.21
N HIS A 10 -11.32 -12.69 -2.23
CA HIS A 10 -12.33 -12.58 -3.28
C HIS A 10 -13.74 -13.00 -2.84
N LYS A 11 -13.88 -13.76 -1.75
CA LYS A 11 -15.19 -14.17 -1.22
C LYS A 11 -15.96 -13.03 -0.57
N THR A 12 -17.27 -13.21 -0.47
CA THR A 12 -18.14 -12.28 0.25
C THR A 12 -18.03 -12.49 1.76
N VAL A 13 -18.45 -11.49 2.55
CA VAL A 13 -18.46 -11.62 4.03
C VAL A 13 -19.33 -12.79 4.47
N ALA A 14 -20.45 -13.03 3.80
CA ALA A 14 -21.33 -14.15 4.10
C ALA A 14 -20.62 -15.50 3.91
N GLU A 15 -19.93 -15.69 2.77
CA GLU A 15 -19.16 -16.90 2.49
C GLU A 15 -18.01 -17.11 3.48
N LEU A 16 -17.33 -16.03 3.89
CA LEU A 16 -16.29 -16.10 4.92
C LEU A 16 -16.86 -16.52 6.28
N ARG A 17 -18.08 -16.11 6.62
CA ARG A 17 -18.76 -16.52 7.86
C ARG A 17 -19.16 -18.00 7.83
N GLU A 18 -19.60 -18.51 6.68
CA GLU A 18 -19.87 -19.94 6.51
C GLU A 18 -18.60 -20.78 6.71
N ILE A 19 -17.47 -20.34 6.14
CA ILE A 19 -16.17 -21.00 6.34
C ILE A 19 -15.72 -20.90 7.81
N ALA A 20 -15.99 -19.77 8.49
CA ALA A 20 -15.67 -19.59 9.90
C ALA A 20 -16.52 -20.50 10.81
N LYS A 21 -17.80 -20.70 10.48
CA LYS A 21 -18.71 -21.57 11.25
C LYS A 21 -18.25 -23.02 11.27
N GLY A 22 -17.56 -23.49 10.23
CA GLY A 22 -16.98 -24.83 10.16
C GLY A 22 -15.60 -24.98 10.81
N ASN A 23 -15.00 -23.90 11.33
CA ASN A 23 -13.68 -23.91 11.95
C ASN A 23 -13.77 -23.46 13.42
N GLU A 24 -13.63 -24.38 14.37
CA GLU A 24 -13.61 -24.09 15.80
C GLU A 24 -12.23 -23.59 16.24
N HIS A 25 -11.89 -22.35 15.86
CA HIS A 25 -10.64 -21.72 16.25
C HIS A 25 -10.91 -20.49 17.14
N GLU A 26 -10.10 -20.29 18.18
CA GLU A 26 -10.28 -19.18 19.16
C GLU A 26 -10.33 -17.80 18.48
N ALA A 27 -9.49 -17.59 17.47
CA ALA A 27 -9.48 -16.38 16.64
C ALA A 27 -10.79 -16.09 15.88
N LEU A 28 -11.67 -17.09 15.69
CA LEU A 28 -12.96 -16.96 15.02
C LEU A 28 -14.12 -16.77 16.01
N GLN A 29 -13.87 -16.70 17.32
CA GLN A 29 -14.91 -16.35 18.28
C GLN A 29 -15.46 -14.95 17.96
N GLY A 30 -16.78 -14.87 17.73
CA GLY A 30 -17.43 -13.62 17.32
C GLY A 30 -17.36 -13.31 15.82
N TYR A 31 -17.08 -14.30 14.95
CA TYR A 31 -17.00 -14.12 13.48
C TYR A 31 -18.24 -13.45 12.85
N THR A 32 -19.40 -13.51 13.49
CA THR A 32 -20.64 -12.85 13.05
C THR A 32 -20.58 -11.33 13.15
N GLN A 33 -19.80 -10.78 14.09
CA GLN A 33 -19.66 -9.34 14.32
C GLN A 33 -18.42 -8.73 13.64
N LEU A 34 -17.48 -9.55 13.17
CA LEU A 34 -16.27 -9.06 12.50
C LEU A 34 -16.57 -8.46 11.11
N ASN A 35 -15.89 -7.36 10.78
CA ASN A 35 -15.84 -6.82 9.42
C ASN A 35 -15.00 -7.74 8.50
N LYS A 36 -15.17 -7.63 7.18
CA LYS A 36 -14.51 -8.45 6.15
C LYS A 36 -13.01 -8.59 6.38
N GLU A 37 -12.32 -7.49 6.65
CA GLU A 37 -10.87 -7.49 6.84
C GLU A 37 -10.46 -8.27 8.09
N HIS A 38 -11.12 -8.02 9.22
CA HIS A 38 -10.84 -8.75 10.46
C HIS A 38 -11.17 -10.23 10.36
N LEU A 39 -12.26 -10.58 9.65
CA LEU A 39 -12.66 -11.96 9.41
C LEU A 39 -11.64 -12.71 8.53
N LEU A 40 -11.09 -12.05 7.51
CA LEU A 40 -9.98 -12.59 6.71
C LEU A 40 -8.74 -12.81 7.57
N VAL A 41 -8.42 -11.86 8.46
CA VAL A 41 -7.28 -11.98 9.38
C VAL A 41 -7.42 -13.18 10.30
N ALA A 42 -8.58 -13.32 10.93
CA ALA A 42 -8.92 -14.42 11.80
C ALA A 42 -8.90 -15.77 11.06
N LEU A 43 -9.49 -15.85 9.86
CA LEU A 43 -9.53 -17.08 9.07
C LEU A 43 -8.14 -17.52 8.61
N SER A 44 -7.30 -16.60 8.13
CA SER A 44 -5.96 -16.99 7.70
C SER A 44 -5.04 -17.31 8.88
N LYS A 45 -5.28 -16.75 10.08
CA LYS A 45 -4.67 -17.25 11.34
C LYS A 45 -5.14 -18.68 11.68
N ALA A 46 -6.45 -18.93 11.62
CA ALA A 46 -7.03 -20.22 11.96
C ALA A 46 -6.60 -21.35 11.00
N LEU A 47 -6.44 -21.02 9.71
CA LEU A 47 -6.04 -21.95 8.65
C LEU A 47 -4.51 -22.03 8.47
N GLY A 48 -3.72 -21.29 9.25
CA GLY A 48 -2.25 -21.28 9.14
C GLY A 48 -1.72 -20.71 7.81
N ILE A 49 -2.56 -20.03 7.04
CA ILE A 49 -2.20 -19.42 5.76
C ILE A 49 -1.38 -18.18 6.12
N LYS A 50 -0.15 -18.06 5.61
CA LYS A 50 0.61 -16.81 5.75
C LYS A 50 -0.17 -15.69 5.07
N HIS A 51 -0.60 -14.71 5.85
CA HIS A 51 -0.99 -13.40 5.31
C HIS A 51 0.21 -12.87 4.54
N GLU A 52 0.18 -12.98 3.22
CA GLU A 52 0.99 -12.09 2.39
C GLU A 52 0.44 -10.69 2.63
N HIS A 53 0.99 -10.02 3.66
CA HIS A 53 0.86 -8.59 3.80
C HIS A 53 1.31 -8.02 2.47
N HIS A 54 0.35 -7.47 1.72
CA HIS A 54 0.53 -6.77 0.45
C HIS A 54 1.95 -6.23 0.38
N GLU A 55 2.85 -6.92 -0.35
CA GLU A 55 4.16 -6.35 -0.58
C GLU A 55 3.85 -5.10 -1.39
N VAL A 56 3.96 -3.95 -0.73
CA VAL A 56 3.74 -2.67 -1.38
C VAL A 56 4.93 -2.54 -2.32
N VAL A 57 4.79 -3.10 -3.53
CA VAL A 57 5.57 -2.72 -4.73
C VAL A 57 5.16 -1.28 -5.13
N GLY A 58 4.84 -0.45 -4.15
CA GLY A 58 4.41 0.92 -4.29
C GLY A 58 5.66 1.77 -4.25
N VAL A 59 6.30 1.89 -5.42
CA VAL A 59 7.24 2.93 -5.82
C VAL A 59 8.27 3.27 -4.74
N ASP A 60 9.55 2.93 -4.94
CA ASP A 60 10.62 3.27 -4.00
C ASP A 60 10.61 4.79 -3.63
N LYS A 61 9.97 5.08 -2.50
CA LYS A 61 9.74 6.45 -2.02
C LYS A 61 11.06 7.07 -1.59
N ALA A 62 12.04 6.24 -1.21
CA ALA A 62 13.35 6.70 -0.80
C ALA A 62 14.11 7.27 -2.00
N SER A 63 14.19 6.54 -3.12
CA SER A 63 14.85 7.05 -4.33
C SER A 63 14.18 8.30 -4.90
N ILE A 64 12.84 8.39 -4.89
CA ILE A 64 12.16 9.63 -5.32
C ILE A 64 12.47 10.80 -4.39
N LYS A 65 12.53 10.58 -3.06
CA LYS A 65 12.90 11.63 -2.11
C LYS A 65 14.34 12.10 -2.30
N VAL A 66 15.28 11.20 -2.61
CA VAL A 66 16.67 11.55 -2.95
C VAL A 66 16.69 12.44 -4.19
N ARG A 67 16.01 12.03 -5.26
CA ARG A 67 15.93 12.80 -6.51
C ARG A 67 15.29 14.18 -6.33
N ILE A 68 14.28 14.31 -5.45
CA ILE A 68 13.72 15.62 -5.09
C ILE A 68 14.75 16.51 -4.39
N ARG A 69 15.59 15.97 -3.50
CA ARG A 69 16.65 16.74 -2.83
C ARG A 69 17.69 17.25 -3.82
N GLU A 70 18.11 16.42 -4.77
CA GLU A 70 19.03 16.81 -5.86
C GLU A 70 18.43 17.91 -6.73
N MET A 71 17.17 17.77 -7.14
CA MET A 71 16.51 18.79 -7.95
C MET A 71 16.32 20.12 -7.20
N LYS A 72 16.21 20.11 -5.87
CA LYS A 72 16.23 21.36 -5.07
C LYS A 72 17.58 22.06 -5.13
N LYS A 73 18.69 21.32 -5.10
CA LYS A 73 20.04 21.92 -5.27
C LYS A 73 20.15 22.59 -6.63
N LYS A 74 19.75 21.89 -7.70
CA LYS A 74 19.72 22.44 -9.08
C LYS A 74 18.81 23.66 -9.23
N ARG A 75 17.72 23.74 -8.46
CA ARG A 75 16.85 24.92 -8.42
C ARG A 75 17.60 26.12 -7.84
N ASP A 76 18.35 25.90 -6.76
CA ASP A 76 19.08 26.96 -6.07
C ASP A 76 20.26 27.46 -6.93
N GLU A 77 20.94 26.55 -7.63
CA GLU A 77 21.92 26.88 -8.68
C GLU A 77 21.30 27.70 -9.82
N ALA A 78 20.16 27.27 -10.38
CA ALA A 78 19.46 28.01 -11.43
C ALA A 78 18.93 29.38 -10.96
N LEU A 79 18.58 29.51 -9.68
CA LEU A 79 18.21 30.79 -9.07
C LEU A 79 19.41 31.74 -8.99
N ALA A 80 20.57 31.23 -8.57
CA ALA A 80 21.80 32.02 -8.51
C ALA A 80 22.29 32.43 -9.90
N ALA A 81 22.14 31.55 -10.91
CA ALA A 81 22.48 31.84 -12.29
C ALA A 81 21.44 32.71 -13.02
N HIS A 82 20.33 33.06 -12.39
CA HIS A 82 19.18 33.74 -13.00
C HIS A 82 18.63 33.07 -14.28
N ASP A 83 18.84 31.75 -14.43
CA ASP A 83 18.34 30.99 -15.57
C ASP A 83 16.85 30.64 -15.35
N SER A 84 16.00 31.50 -15.90
CA SER A 84 14.54 31.35 -15.83
C SER A 84 14.02 30.09 -16.55
N ALA A 85 14.69 29.63 -17.61
CA ALA A 85 14.30 28.45 -18.37
C ALA A 85 14.58 27.17 -17.57
N GLN A 86 15.78 27.05 -17.03
CA GLN A 86 16.19 25.93 -16.18
C GLN A 86 15.40 25.92 -14.86
N LEU A 87 15.13 27.08 -14.28
CA LEU A 87 14.30 27.18 -13.07
C LEU A 87 12.88 26.63 -13.29
N LYS A 88 12.27 26.92 -14.45
CA LYS A 88 10.94 26.41 -14.81
C LYS A 88 10.92 24.89 -14.96
N THR A 89 11.92 24.31 -15.64
CA THR A 89 12.00 22.85 -15.84
C THR A 89 12.22 22.11 -14.52
N VAL A 90 13.10 22.63 -13.67
CA VAL A 90 13.39 22.06 -12.33
C VAL A 90 12.17 22.13 -11.42
N ARG A 91 11.43 23.24 -11.39
CA ARG A 91 10.19 23.34 -10.58
C ARG A 91 9.12 22.34 -11.03
N ARG A 92 8.94 22.17 -12.34
CA ARG A 92 7.95 21.22 -12.90
C ARG A 92 8.30 19.77 -12.60
N THR A 93 9.58 19.41 -12.71
CA THR A 93 10.06 18.05 -12.38
C THR A 93 9.89 17.75 -10.91
N ILE A 94 10.22 18.68 -10.00
CA ILE A 94 9.93 18.54 -8.55
C ILE A 94 8.43 18.32 -8.31
N HIS A 95 7.56 19.10 -8.94
CA HIS A 95 6.11 18.95 -8.78
C HIS A 95 5.62 17.56 -9.23
N ARG A 96 6.12 17.05 -10.38
CA ARG A 96 5.77 15.71 -10.89
C ARG A 96 6.21 14.61 -9.94
N LEU A 97 7.45 14.67 -9.42
CA LEU A 97 7.96 13.69 -8.46
C LEU A 97 7.15 13.67 -7.15
N LYS A 98 6.75 14.85 -6.64
CA LYS A 98 5.86 14.94 -5.47
C LYS A 98 4.48 14.33 -5.73
N ARG A 99 3.89 14.58 -6.90
CA ARG A 99 2.61 13.98 -7.31
C ARG A 99 2.70 12.47 -7.42
N GLN A 100 3.81 11.94 -7.91
CA GLN A 100 4.05 10.49 -7.99
C GLN A 100 4.07 9.83 -6.60
N ILE A 101 4.73 10.44 -5.61
CA ILE A 101 4.68 9.94 -4.21
C ILE A 101 3.25 9.98 -3.68
N HIS A 102 2.52 11.09 -3.88
CA HIS A 102 1.17 11.24 -3.35
C HIS A 102 0.20 10.20 -3.93
N LYS A 103 0.30 9.92 -5.24
CA LYS A 103 -0.48 8.85 -5.89
C LYS A 103 -0.12 7.45 -5.40
N ALA A 104 1.12 7.22 -4.98
CA ALA A 104 1.57 5.93 -4.43
C ALA A 104 1.28 5.80 -2.92
N THR A 105 0.65 6.79 -2.31
CA THR A 105 0.20 6.78 -0.91
C THR A 105 -1.33 6.73 -0.76
N VAL A 106 -2.07 7.02 -1.83
CA VAL A 106 -3.54 6.93 -1.90
C VAL A 106 -3.89 5.61 -2.56
#